data_AF-A0A1Z5LFN3-F1
#
_entry.id   AF-A0A1Z5LFN3-F1
#
_cell.length_a   1.000
_cell.length_b   1.000
_cell.length_c   1.000
_cell.angle_alpha   90.00
_cell.angle_beta   90.00
_cell.angle_gamma   90.00
#
_symmetry.space_group_name_H-M   'P 1'
#
loop_
_entity.id
_entity.type
_entity.pdbx_description
1 polymer ?
#
loop_
_entity_poly.entity_id
_entity_poly.type
_entity_poly.pdbx_seq_one_letter_code
_entity_poly.pdbx_strand_id
1 'polypeptide(L)'
;MDVQSNYTDFFEGTEKLLEVWFSRRDGKEENCDLRKIPRATWESLLKLVKCEIISYKKNEHLDSYVLSESSMFVSKRCFILKTCGSTTLLNAVKPLLFLVQELTGFDAVLDIFYSRKNFVKPELQDKPHTSFEDEVEVLDELFGDGAAYCMGRINRDCW
;
A
#
# COMPACT_ATOMS: atom_id res chain seq x y z
N MET A 1 16.35 37.95 17.91
CA MET A 1 16.49 37.85 16.45
C MET A 1 16.12 36.44 16.10
N ASP A 2 15.02 36.33 15.38
CA ASP A 2 14.23 35.13 15.18
C ASP A 2 15.01 34.02 14.47
N VAL A 3 14.96 32.82 15.04
CA VAL A 3 15.32 31.59 14.34
C VAL A 3 14.25 31.41 13.27
N GLN A 4 14.63 31.61 12.01
CA GLN A 4 13.75 31.45 10.87
C GLN A 4 13.38 29.97 10.74
N SER A 5 12.27 29.58 11.38
CA SER A 5 11.60 28.30 11.19
C SER A 5 11.11 28.23 9.74
N ASN A 6 11.93 27.72 8.84
CA ASN A 6 11.52 27.32 7.49
C ASN A 6 10.70 26.00 7.54
N TYR A 7 9.77 25.87 8.48
CA TYR A 7 8.73 24.85 8.41
C TYR A 7 7.64 25.39 7.49
N THR A 8 7.69 25.04 6.21
CA THR A 8 6.44 24.97 5.47
C THR A 8 5.73 23.72 5.97
N ASP A 9 4.65 23.89 6.74
CA ASP A 9 3.68 22.83 7.12
C ASP A 9 2.98 22.30 5.86
N PHE A 10 3.75 21.67 4.96
CA PHE A 10 3.23 21.09 3.74
C PHE A 10 2.88 19.64 4.01
N PHE A 11 1.62 19.29 3.75
CA PHE A 11 1.13 17.93 3.77
C PHE A 11 0.80 17.49 2.34
N GLU A 12 1.39 16.38 1.91
CA GLU A 12 1.09 15.78 0.61
C GLU A 12 -0.23 15.00 0.69
N GLY A 13 -1.33 15.61 0.24
CA GLY A 13 -2.64 14.95 0.21
C GLY A 13 -2.80 13.90 -0.88
N THR A 14 -1.87 13.82 -1.85
CA THR A 14 -1.91 12.84 -2.92
C THR A 14 -1.77 11.43 -2.38
N GLU A 15 -2.76 10.59 -2.66
CA GLU A 15 -2.83 9.22 -2.17
C GLU A 15 -2.00 8.27 -3.04
N LYS A 16 -1.33 7.35 -2.37
CA LYS A 16 -0.76 6.11 -2.92
C LYS A 16 -1.76 4.99 -2.63
N LEU A 17 -2.11 4.22 -3.65
CA LEU A 17 -3.06 3.12 -3.56
C LEU A 17 -2.38 1.82 -3.97
N LEU A 18 -2.41 0.85 -3.07
CA LEU A 18 -2.02 -0.54 -3.34
C LEU A 18 -3.24 -1.43 -3.22
N GLU A 19 -3.45 -2.26 -4.23
CA GLU A 19 -4.46 -3.31 -4.26
C GLU A 19 -3.78 -4.62 -4.66
N VAL A 20 -3.95 -5.66 -3.85
CA VAL A 20 -3.35 -6.98 -4.08
C VAL A 20 -4.40 -8.05 -3.96
N TRP A 21 -4.52 -8.86 -5.00
CA TRP A 21 -5.39 -10.04 -5.05
C TRP A 21 -4.54 -11.30 -4.89
N PHE A 22 -4.99 -12.19 -4.02
CA PHE A 22 -4.31 -13.43 -3.72
C PHE A 22 -5.11 -14.64 -4.18
N SER A 23 -4.38 -15.66 -4.61
CA SER A 23 -4.91 -16.93 -5.08
C SER A 23 -4.07 -18.09 -4.56
N ARG A 24 -4.49 -19.30 -4.90
CA ARG A 24 -3.73 -20.51 -4.65
C ARG A 24 -3.45 -21.24 -5.94
N ARG A 25 -2.21 -21.67 -6.16
CA ARG A 25 -1.76 -22.27 -7.44
C ARG A 25 -2.51 -23.55 -7.80
N ASP A 26 -2.99 -24.30 -6.81
CA ASP A 26 -3.77 -25.53 -7.00
C ASP A 26 -5.29 -25.29 -7.09
N GLY A 27 -5.74 -24.03 -7.03
CA GLY A 27 -7.14 -23.61 -7.12
C GLY A 27 -8.01 -23.88 -5.89
N LYS A 28 -7.49 -24.53 -4.84
CA LYS A 28 -8.27 -24.95 -3.66
C LYS A 28 -8.31 -23.88 -2.57
N GLU A 29 -9.06 -22.82 -2.84
CA GLU A 29 -9.11 -21.59 -2.03
C GLU A 29 -10.24 -21.57 -0.99
N GLU A 30 -10.84 -22.73 -0.68
CA GLU A 30 -11.95 -22.85 0.28
C GLU A 30 -11.50 -22.46 1.68
N ASN A 31 -10.27 -22.83 2.04
CA ASN A 31 -9.70 -22.59 3.37
C ASN A 31 -8.86 -21.31 3.46
N CYS A 32 -8.74 -20.54 2.37
CA CYS A 32 -7.92 -19.35 2.34
C CYS A 32 -8.73 -18.09 2.66
N ASP A 33 -8.20 -17.24 3.54
CA ASP A 33 -8.87 -15.98 3.92
C ASP A 33 -7.88 -15.00 4.56
N LEU A 34 -7.69 -13.83 3.96
CA LEU A 34 -6.80 -12.79 4.51
C LEU A 34 -7.28 -12.27 5.87
N ARG A 35 -8.58 -12.33 6.14
CA ARG A 35 -9.18 -11.84 7.39
C ARG A 35 -8.86 -12.72 8.60
N LYS A 36 -8.18 -13.86 8.38
CA LYS A 36 -7.59 -14.69 9.45
C LYS A 36 -6.32 -14.07 10.05
N ILE A 37 -5.69 -13.12 9.37
CA ILE A 37 -4.49 -12.44 9.87
C ILE A 37 -4.85 -11.67 11.15
N PRO A 38 -4.17 -11.92 12.27
CA PRO A 38 -4.45 -11.23 13.52
C PRO A 38 -4.22 -9.73 13.42
N ARG A 39 -5.04 -8.94 14.13
CA ARG A 39 -4.90 -7.48 14.18
C ARG A 39 -3.49 -7.02 14.56
N ALA A 40 -2.83 -7.67 15.53
CA ALA A 40 -1.47 -7.31 15.94
C ALA A 40 -0.44 -7.47 14.82
N THR A 41 -0.67 -8.42 13.90
CA THR A 41 0.14 -8.59 12.70
C THR A 41 -0.06 -7.44 11.72
N TRP A 42 -1.31 -6.99 11.53
CA TRP A 42 -1.60 -5.78 10.76
C TRP A 42 -0.98 -4.53 11.36
N GLU A 43 -1.06 -4.35 12.68
CA GLU A 43 -0.42 -3.23 13.37
C GLU A 43 1.11 -3.23 13.17
N SER A 44 1.72 -4.42 13.20
CA SER A 44 3.16 -4.57 12.93
C SER A 44 3.54 -4.20 11.49
N LEU A 45 2.73 -4.63 10.51
CA LEU A 45 2.90 -4.28 9.09
C LEU A 45 2.76 -2.77 8.87
N LEU A 46 1.68 -2.17 9.39
CA LEU A 46 1.36 -0.76 9.22
C LEU A 46 2.40 0.15 9.87
N LYS A 47 3.01 -0.28 10.98
CA LYS A 47 4.10 0.45 11.63
C LYS A 47 5.33 0.62 10.73
N LEU A 48 5.60 -0.32 9.82
CA LEU A 48 6.71 -0.22 8.85
C LEU A 48 6.52 0.98 7.90
N VAL A 49 5.26 1.35 7.65
CA VAL A 49 4.88 2.43 6.75
C VAL A 49 4.31 3.64 7.51
N LYS A 50 4.65 3.77 8.80
CA LYS A 50 4.29 4.91 9.67
C LYS A 50 2.76 5.12 9.81
N CYS A 51 1.97 4.05 9.70
CA CYS A 51 0.52 4.09 9.90
C CYS A 51 0.10 3.42 11.20
N GLU A 52 -0.95 3.94 11.83
CA GLU A 52 -1.56 3.36 13.03
C GLU A 52 -3.06 3.14 12.82
N ILE A 53 -3.62 2.08 13.41
CA ILE A 53 -5.06 1.80 13.33
C ILE A 53 -5.80 2.65 14.37
N ILE A 54 -6.65 3.56 13.90
CA ILE A 54 -7.52 4.39 14.75
C ILE A 54 -8.83 3.65 15.04
N SER A 55 -9.45 3.08 14.00
CA SER A 55 -10.78 2.47 14.11
C SER A 55 -10.90 1.26 13.20
N TYR A 56 -11.80 0.36 13.56
CA TYR A 56 -12.03 -0.90 12.86
C TYR A 56 -13.53 -1.20 12.82
N LYS A 57 -14.00 -1.66 11.66
CA LYS A 57 -15.35 -2.17 11.47
C LYS A 57 -15.32 -3.37 10.53
N LYS A 58 -16.13 -4.38 10.82
CA LYS A 58 -16.23 -5.60 10.01
C LYS A 58 -17.66 -5.90 9.59
N ASN A 59 -17.80 -6.57 8.47
CA ASN A 59 -19.02 -7.25 8.05
C ASN A 59 -18.67 -8.66 7.51
N GLU A 60 -19.63 -9.33 6.88
CA GLU A 60 -19.46 -10.68 6.36
C GLU A 60 -18.40 -10.80 5.25
N HIS A 61 -18.07 -9.71 4.55
CA HIS A 61 -17.22 -9.72 3.37
C HIS A 61 -15.91 -8.93 3.55
N LEU A 62 -15.88 -7.99 4.50
CA LEU A 62 -14.86 -6.95 4.56
C LEU A 62 -14.53 -6.54 6.00
N ASP A 63 -13.24 -6.44 6.25
CA ASP A 63 -12.63 -5.83 7.42
C ASP A 63 -12.08 -4.46 6.99
N SER A 64 -12.62 -3.39 7.56
CA SER A 64 -12.28 -1.99 7.22
C SER A 64 -11.57 -1.31 8.38
N TYR A 65 -10.47 -0.65 8.09
CA TYR A 65 -9.63 0.04 9.07
C TYR A 65 -9.46 1.50 8.67
N VAL A 66 -9.78 2.39 9.61
CA VAL A 66 -9.38 3.81 9.53
C VAL A 66 -8.02 3.92 10.19
N LEU A 67 -7.08 4.53 9.47
CA LEU A 67 -5.71 4.72 9.92
C LEU A 67 -5.42 6.20 10.18
N SER A 68 -4.27 6.50 10.81
CA SER A 68 -3.86 7.86 11.22
C SER A 68 -4.10 8.95 10.18
N GLU A 69 -3.91 8.67 8.88
CA GLU A 69 -4.23 9.56 7.76
C GLU A 69 -4.58 8.74 6.50
N SER A 70 -5.19 7.57 6.66
CA SER A 70 -5.16 6.52 5.64
C SER A 70 -6.31 5.52 5.83
N SER A 71 -6.45 4.57 4.91
CA SER A 71 -7.41 3.47 5.07
C SER A 71 -6.84 2.15 4.57
N MET A 72 -7.29 1.06 5.20
CA MET A 72 -6.96 -0.30 4.79
C MET A 72 -8.23 -1.14 4.77
N PHE A 73 -8.37 -1.97 3.75
CA PHE A 73 -9.49 -2.87 3.57
C PHE A 73 -9.00 -4.28 3.29
N VAL A 74 -9.59 -5.26 3.98
CA VAL A 74 -9.21 -6.67 3.86
C VAL A 74 -10.47 -7.49 3.61
N SER A 75 -10.58 -8.07 2.42
CA SER A 75 -11.61 -9.07 2.08
C SER A 75 -11.02 -10.47 2.13
N LYS A 76 -11.78 -11.49 1.70
CA LYS A 76 -11.27 -12.88 1.66
C LYS A 76 -9.95 -13.00 0.87
N ARG A 77 -9.82 -12.28 -0.25
CA ARG A 77 -8.70 -12.42 -1.21
C ARG A 77 -8.04 -11.11 -1.62
N CYS A 78 -8.64 -9.97 -1.26
CA CYS A 78 -8.15 -8.66 -1.66
C CYS A 78 -7.66 -7.88 -0.44
N PHE A 79 -6.46 -7.35 -0.55
CA PHE A 79 -5.87 -6.40 0.38
C PHE A 79 -5.78 -5.04 -0.32
N ILE A 80 -6.33 -4.00 0.29
CA ILE A 80 -6.21 -2.62 -0.18
C ILE A 80 -5.58 -1.79 0.92
N LEU A 81 -4.52 -1.05 0.60
CA LEU A 81 -3.91 -0.05 1.47
C LEU A 81 -3.81 1.27 0.71
N LYS A 82 -4.40 2.31 1.30
CA LYS A 82 -4.38 3.67 0.74
C LYS A 82 -3.78 4.62 1.73
N THR A 83 -2.69 5.27 1.36
CA THR A 83 -1.92 6.15 2.25
C THR A 83 -1.58 7.47 1.60
N CYS A 84 -1.45 8.55 2.36
CA CYS A 84 -0.97 9.85 1.87
C CYS A 84 0.24 10.32 2.67
N GLY A 85 0.57 11.62 2.60
CA GLY A 85 1.74 12.19 3.24
C GLY A 85 3.06 11.61 2.70
N SER A 86 4.03 11.42 3.59
CA SER A 86 5.34 10.82 3.30
C SER A 86 5.42 9.33 3.64
N THR A 87 4.27 8.66 3.76
CA THR A 87 4.22 7.20 3.99
C THR A 87 4.87 6.44 2.84
N THR A 88 5.73 5.48 3.21
CA THR A 88 6.48 4.64 2.28
C THR A 88 5.77 3.32 1.97
N LEU A 89 4.57 3.43 1.39
CA LEU A 89 3.65 2.32 1.16
C LEU A 89 4.29 1.07 0.54
N LEU A 90 5.20 1.20 -0.43
CA LEU A 90 5.77 0.03 -1.12
C LEU A 90 6.69 -0.80 -0.22
N ASN A 91 7.18 -0.26 0.89
CA ASN A 91 7.92 -1.03 1.89
C ASN A 91 7.05 -2.09 2.59
N ALA A 92 5.72 -1.98 2.52
CA ALA A 92 4.81 -2.99 3.06
C ALA A 92 4.63 -4.21 2.13
N VAL A 93 4.96 -4.12 0.84
CA VAL A 93 4.63 -5.19 -0.13
C VAL A 93 5.32 -6.50 0.22
N LYS A 94 6.64 -6.50 0.35
CA LYS A 94 7.40 -7.73 0.65
C LYS A 94 7.01 -8.36 2.01
N PRO A 95 6.90 -7.61 3.11
CA PRO A 95 6.36 -8.14 4.37
C PRO A 95 4.92 -8.68 4.24
N LEU A 96 4.04 -7.99 3.50
CA LEU A 96 2.68 -8.46 3.25
C LEU A 96 2.67 -9.83 2.57
N LEU A 97 3.45 -10.01 1.50
CA LEU A 97 3.54 -11.30 0.79
C LEU A 97 3.94 -12.44 1.72
N PHE A 98 4.94 -12.20 2.59
CA PHE A 98 5.38 -13.18 3.59
C PHE A 98 4.26 -13.52 4.58
N LEU A 99 3.58 -12.51 5.15
CA LEU A 99 2.50 -12.72 6.10
C LEU A 99 1.33 -13.50 5.50
N VAL A 100 0.98 -13.19 4.25
CA VAL A 100 -0.11 -13.86 3.55
C VAL A 100 0.22 -15.32 3.30
N GLN A 101 1.44 -15.62 2.84
CA GLN A 101 1.91 -16.99 2.61
C GLN A 101 1.85 -17.84 3.88
N GLU A 102 2.30 -17.28 5.02
CA GLU A 102 2.39 -18.02 6.28
C GLU A 102 1.03 -18.22 6.98
N LEU A 103 0.12 -17.25 6.90
CA LEU A 103 -1.04 -17.18 7.81
C LEU A 103 -2.38 -17.48 7.14
N THR A 104 -2.46 -17.46 5.81
CA THR A 104 -3.75 -17.44 5.11
C THR A 104 -3.96 -18.64 4.20
N GLY A 105 -2.89 -19.35 3.83
CA GLY A 105 -2.93 -20.45 2.87
C GLY A 105 -2.95 -20.01 1.41
N PHE A 106 -2.90 -18.72 1.09
CA PHE A 106 -2.58 -18.26 -0.27
C PHE A 106 -1.09 -18.42 -0.55
N ASP A 107 -0.72 -18.80 -1.78
CA ASP A 107 0.68 -19.02 -2.20
C ASP A 107 1.02 -18.35 -3.55
N ALA A 108 0.10 -17.53 -4.06
CA ALA A 108 0.26 -16.76 -5.27
C ALA A 108 -0.42 -15.39 -5.14
N VAL A 109 0.19 -14.40 -5.78
CA VAL A 109 -0.47 -13.14 -6.14
C VAL A 109 -1.17 -13.39 -7.47
N LEU A 110 -2.47 -13.11 -7.51
CA LEU A 110 -3.27 -13.16 -8.72
C LEU A 110 -3.05 -11.89 -9.54
N ASP A 111 -3.24 -10.74 -8.90
CA ASP A 111 -3.07 -9.42 -9.50
C ASP A 111 -2.54 -8.45 -8.44
N ILE A 112 -1.74 -7.48 -8.88
CA ILE A 112 -1.28 -6.37 -8.05
C ILE A 112 -1.41 -5.07 -8.83
N PHE A 113 -2.00 -4.07 -8.20
CA PHE A 113 -2.13 -2.72 -8.74
C PHE A 113 -1.54 -1.74 -7.74
N TYR A 114 -0.53 -1.01 -8.19
CA TYR A 114 -0.01 0.16 -7.49
C TYR A 114 -0.30 1.39 -8.33
N SER A 115 -0.75 2.46 -7.68
CA SER A 115 -1.03 3.69 -8.37
C SER A 115 -1.05 4.92 -7.48
N ARG A 116 -0.89 6.08 -8.11
CA ARG A 116 -1.04 7.39 -7.48
C ARG A 116 -1.19 8.45 -8.55
N LYS A 117 -1.79 9.58 -8.19
CA LYS A 117 -1.61 10.80 -8.98
C LYS A 117 -0.16 11.29 -8.84
N ASN A 118 0.31 12.12 -9.76
CA ASN A 118 1.55 12.87 -9.54
C ASN A 118 1.48 13.73 -8.26
N PHE A 119 2.54 13.67 -7.44
CA PHE A 119 2.66 14.44 -6.20
C PHE A 119 2.69 15.94 -6.47
N VAL A 120 2.23 16.72 -5.49
CA VAL A 120 2.34 18.18 -5.51
C VAL A 120 3.78 18.61 -5.20
N LYS A 121 4.46 17.92 -4.28
CA LYS A 121 5.89 18.09 -3.99
C LYS A 121 6.63 16.75 -3.97
N PRO A 122 6.96 16.17 -5.15
CA PRO A 122 7.70 14.91 -5.23
C PRO A 122 9.02 14.92 -4.46
N GLU A 123 9.71 16.07 -4.39
CA GLU A 123 10.99 16.25 -3.71
C GLU A 123 10.94 16.08 -2.18
N LEU A 124 9.74 16.06 -1.59
CA LEU A 124 9.53 15.83 -0.16
C LEU A 124 9.18 14.36 0.17
N GLN A 125 9.10 13.48 -0.83
CA GLN A 125 8.84 12.07 -0.61
C GLN A 125 10.12 11.31 -0.23
N ASP A 126 9.97 10.33 0.66
CA ASP A 126 11.03 9.38 1.01
C ASP A 126 11.11 8.26 -0.04
N LYS A 127 12.31 7.69 -0.24
CA LYS A 127 12.45 6.46 -1.05
C LYS A 127 11.53 5.34 -0.52
N PRO A 128 10.90 4.54 -1.40
CA PRO A 128 11.08 4.52 -2.86
C PRO A 128 10.17 5.49 -3.64
N HIS A 129 9.46 6.41 -2.98
CA HIS A 129 8.43 7.25 -3.59
C HIS A 129 8.96 8.58 -4.14
N THR A 130 10.26 8.68 -4.40
CA THR A 130 10.92 9.88 -4.93
C THR A 130 10.64 10.10 -6.42
N SER A 131 10.35 9.05 -7.17
CA SER A 131 9.96 9.10 -8.58
C SER A 131 9.05 7.92 -8.92
N PHE A 132 8.39 7.94 -10.08
CA PHE A 132 7.59 6.79 -10.51
C PHE A 132 8.49 5.62 -10.94
N GLU A 133 9.65 5.95 -11.49
CA GLU A 133 10.69 5.00 -11.90
C GLU A 133 11.21 4.20 -10.69
N ASP A 134 11.51 4.87 -9.57
CA ASP A 134 11.94 4.20 -8.33
C ASP A 134 10.86 3.24 -7.79
N GLU A 135 9.58 3.61 -7.93
CA GLU A 135 8.44 2.77 -7.51
C GLU A 135 8.28 1.54 -8.40
N VAL A 136 8.50 1.70 -9.70
CA VAL A 136 8.50 0.60 -10.67
C VAL A 136 9.66 -0.35 -10.40
N GLU A 137 10.88 0.15 -10.16
CA GLU A 137 12.03 -0.70 -9.83
C GLU A 137 11.76 -1.60 -8.62
N VAL A 138 11.14 -1.07 -7.56
CA VAL A 138 10.77 -1.86 -6.37
C VAL A 138 9.78 -2.98 -6.69
N LEU A 139 8.83 -2.74 -7.60
CA LEU A 139 7.85 -3.75 -7.99
C LEU A 139 8.45 -4.78 -8.95
N ASP A 140 9.30 -4.37 -9.89
CA ASP A 140 9.98 -5.25 -10.85
C ASP A 140 10.97 -6.21 -10.15
N GLU A 141 11.54 -5.81 -9.00
CA GLU A 141 12.33 -6.72 -8.14
C GLU A 141 11.49 -7.87 -7.55
N LEU A 142 10.18 -7.69 -7.43
CA LEU A 142 9.26 -8.65 -6.80
C LEU A 142 8.44 -9.44 -7.82
N PHE A 143 8.13 -8.83 -8.98
CA PHE A 143 7.24 -9.38 -10.00
C PHE A 143 7.89 -9.29 -11.38
N GLY A 144 8.03 -10.43 -12.07
CA GLY A 144 8.76 -10.50 -13.34
C GLY A 144 7.96 -10.08 -14.58
N ASP A 145 6.66 -9.90 -14.45
CA ASP A 145 5.70 -9.60 -15.52
C ASP A 145 4.96 -8.26 -15.30
N GLY A 146 5.61 -7.34 -14.58
CA GLY A 146 5.10 -5.99 -14.33
C GLY A 146 4.96 -5.16 -15.60
N ALA A 147 4.01 -4.21 -15.57
CA ALA A 147 3.83 -3.20 -16.60
C ALA A 147 3.46 -1.86 -15.98
N ALA A 148 4.20 -0.81 -16.34
CA ALA A 148 4.02 0.54 -15.83
C ALA A 148 3.42 1.46 -16.90
N TYR A 149 2.49 2.33 -16.48
CA TYR A 149 1.79 3.25 -17.38
C TYR A 149 1.69 4.62 -16.71
N CYS A 150 1.77 5.68 -17.53
CA CYS A 150 1.41 7.03 -17.13
C CYS A 150 0.25 7.51 -18.00
N MET A 151 -0.85 7.89 -17.37
CA MET A 151 -2.08 8.33 -18.02
C MET A 151 -2.26 9.83 -17.85
N GLY A 152 -2.45 10.54 -18.97
CA GLY A 152 -2.63 11.98 -19.00
C GLY A 152 -1.39 12.73 -19.49
N ARG A 153 -1.28 14.01 -19.12
CA ARG A 153 -0.17 14.86 -19.58
C ARG A 153 0.91 14.88 -18.52
N ILE A 154 2.08 14.31 -18.83
CA ILE A 154 3.24 14.22 -17.92
C ILE A 154 3.64 15.59 -17.34
N ASN A 155 3.45 16.67 -18.10
CA ASN A 155 3.77 18.03 -17.66
C ASN A 155 2.63 18.75 -16.92
N ARG A 156 1.57 18.04 -16.54
CA ARG A 156 0.42 18.55 -15.77
C ARG A 156 -0.04 17.46 -14.78
N ASP A 157 -1.33 17.43 -14.47
CA ASP A 157 -1.94 16.32 -13.77
C ASP A 157 -1.90 15.04 -14.63
N CYS A 158 -1.27 14.02 -14.07
CA CYS A 158 -1.26 12.67 -14.60
C CYS A 158 -1.41 11.67 -13.45
N TRP A 159 -1.69 10.43 -13.83
CA TRP A 159 -1.80 9.29 -12.94
C TRP A 159 -0.85 8.21 -13.43
#